data_AF-A0A369LY50-F1
#
_entry.id   AF-A0A369LY50-F1
#
_cell.length_a   1.000
_cell.length_b   1.000
_cell.length_c   1.000
_cell.angle_alpha   90.00
_cell.angle_beta   90.00
_cell.angle_gamma   90.00
#
_symmetry.space_group_name_H-M   'P 1'
#
loop_
_entity.id
_entity.type
_entity.pdbx_description
1 polymer ?
#
loop_
_entity_poly.entity_id
_entity_poly.type
_entity_poly.pdbx_seq_one_letter_code
_entity_poly.pdbx_strand_id
1 'polypeptide(L)'
;MTKPRPAPLRRLRFALDVLMTSALMAQMCYPFTGDTLHLWIGIAFAALAIAHIVLNRSWFAQLARGRWFVLRIVRAAAVFLGLAALVAVPASGILMSPIGLAALPEIAGMSTIRLIHLAGTYAAFVLFSLHLGLNIARLRKPSASGKTRPAVRIAACALVAIDAAYGAFAFGKHGIVDYLTLRSQFAFWDYNAPIALFAFDYASMMVLFAALGCTLGALASPRPSAADPSQQPAADRRIAVKRSRFGAGARLAAAGALIALSAAFIVGGRLATAREGQATWSSESSTWTSASAPVGSDTTQPDPQTVAVEAPRILVAYFTWADNAVIEDPSALDVDAVTTASVLPPGNVGLVARQVQDETNGDLYAIVAKEPYPSDYDACLERAIRESDAGTRPELTGTDIDVEEYDVVFLGFPNWWYSCPMAVLSFLEQHDFSGKSVIPFCVHGTGGLARSVQAIREAAPGAQVLDPLGISRETASSSEEAVDSWIASLDIS
;
A
#
# COMPACT_ATOMS: atom_id res chain seq x y z
N MET A 1 24.64 13.31 -38.10
CA MET A 1 23.25 13.76 -37.89
C MET A 1 22.31 12.75 -38.54
N THR A 2 21.49 12.03 -37.78
CA THR A 2 20.48 11.11 -38.36
C THR A 2 19.32 11.91 -38.94
N LYS A 3 18.96 11.66 -40.21
CA LYS A 3 17.82 12.25 -40.91
C LYS A 3 16.56 12.15 -40.03
N PRO A 4 15.74 13.21 -39.90
CA PRO A 4 14.52 13.15 -39.10
C PRO A 4 13.62 12.05 -39.64
N ARG A 5 13.15 11.19 -38.73
CA ARG A 5 12.28 10.04 -39.07
C ARG A 5 10.93 10.54 -39.62
N PRO A 6 10.28 9.76 -40.51
CA PRO A 6 9.01 10.15 -41.10
C PRO A 6 7.92 10.38 -40.03
N ALA A 7 7.02 11.33 -40.29
CA ALA A 7 5.95 11.74 -39.38
C ALA A 7 5.12 10.59 -38.76
N PRO A 8 4.70 9.54 -39.49
CA PRO A 8 3.94 8.43 -38.90
C PRO A 8 4.70 7.71 -37.77
N LEU A 9 6.00 7.46 -37.94
CA LEU A 9 6.83 6.81 -36.91
C LEU A 9 7.01 7.67 -35.65
N ARG A 10 6.90 9.00 -35.76
CA ARG A 10 6.93 9.89 -34.59
C ARG A 10 5.63 9.83 -33.80
N ARG A 11 4.48 9.80 -34.49
CA ARG A 11 3.17 9.67 -33.86
C ARG A 11 3.03 8.32 -33.16
N LEU A 12 3.47 7.24 -33.81
CA LEU A 12 3.48 5.90 -33.24
C LEU A 12 4.28 5.82 -31.93
N ARG A 13 5.50 6.38 -31.89
CA ARG A 13 6.30 6.40 -30.65
C ARG A 13 5.62 7.17 -29.53
N PHE A 14 5.06 8.34 -29.84
CA PHE A 14 4.36 9.14 -28.83
C PHE A 14 3.15 8.39 -28.28
N ALA A 15 2.34 7.76 -29.15
CA ALA A 15 1.22 6.94 -28.72
C ALA A 15 1.68 5.77 -27.85
N LEU A 16 2.76 5.10 -28.25
CA LEU A 16 3.35 4.01 -27.48
C LEU A 16 3.80 4.47 -26.09
N ASP A 17 4.48 5.61 -25.99
CA ASP A 17 4.95 6.13 -24.71
C ASP A 17 3.77 6.47 -23.78
N VAL A 18 2.70 7.07 -24.32
CA VAL A 18 1.47 7.35 -23.56
C VAL A 18 0.82 6.06 -23.07
N LEU A 19 0.63 5.07 -23.96
CA LEU A 19 0.04 3.77 -23.60
C LEU A 19 0.86 3.05 -22.52
N MET A 20 2.18 3.06 -22.65
CA MET A 20 3.08 2.43 -21.68
C MET A 20 3.01 3.12 -20.32
N THR A 21 2.97 4.46 -20.28
CA THR A 21 2.81 5.21 -19.01
C THR A 21 1.44 4.95 -18.37
N SER A 22 0.36 4.89 -19.16
CA SER A 22 -0.97 4.54 -18.65
C SER A 22 -1.02 3.11 -18.11
N ALA A 23 -0.42 2.15 -18.81
CA ALA A 23 -0.35 0.76 -18.37
C ALA A 23 0.47 0.61 -17.08
N LEU A 24 1.60 1.32 -16.94
CA LEU A 24 2.37 1.36 -15.70
C LEU A 24 1.52 1.86 -14.52
N MET A 25 0.75 2.94 -14.72
CA MET A 25 -0.13 3.47 -13.67
C MET A 25 -1.21 2.48 -13.26
N ALA A 26 -1.83 1.82 -14.25
CA ALA A 26 -2.83 0.78 -14.00
C ALA A 26 -2.24 -0.40 -13.21
N GLN A 27 -0.99 -0.81 -13.50
CA GLN A 27 -0.33 -1.85 -12.73
C GLN A 27 -0.07 -1.46 -11.28
N MET A 28 0.28 -0.20 -11.00
CA MET A 28 0.48 0.25 -9.61
C MET A 28 -0.84 0.21 -8.81
N CYS A 29 -1.99 0.28 -9.48
CA CYS A 29 -3.32 0.13 -8.89
C CYS A 29 -3.73 -1.34 -8.67
N TYR A 30 -2.76 -2.22 -8.35
CA TYR A 30 -2.98 -3.65 -8.09
C TYR A 30 -4.16 -3.93 -7.13
N PRO A 31 -4.27 -3.25 -5.96
CA PRO A 31 -5.38 -3.45 -5.03
C PRO A 31 -6.79 -3.43 -5.63
N PHE A 32 -6.97 -2.70 -6.74
CA PHE A 32 -8.26 -2.52 -7.40
C PHE A 32 -8.40 -3.29 -8.71
N THR A 33 -7.27 -3.70 -9.32
CA THR A 33 -7.29 -4.45 -10.58
C THR A 33 -7.45 -5.95 -10.34
N GLY A 34 -6.99 -6.46 -9.20
CA GLY A 34 -6.99 -7.89 -8.91
C GLY A 34 -5.99 -8.67 -9.77
N ASP A 35 -5.76 -9.93 -9.41
CA ASP A 35 -4.63 -10.72 -9.93
C ASP A 35 -4.71 -10.92 -11.45
N THR A 36 -5.90 -11.25 -11.95
CA THR A 36 -6.09 -11.58 -13.37
C THR A 36 -5.84 -10.36 -14.26
N LEU A 37 -6.44 -9.21 -13.96
CA LEU A 37 -6.22 -8.01 -14.77
C LEU A 37 -4.79 -7.49 -14.60
N HIS A 38 -4.22 -7.54 -13.39
CA HIS A 38 -2.85 -7.11 -13.16
C HIS A 38 -1.84 -7.91 -14.00
N LEU A 39 -2.00 -9.23 -14.10
CA LEU A 39 -1.19 -10.09 -14.94
C LEU A 39 -1.27 -9.69 -16.42
N TRP A 40 -2.49 -9.54 -16.96
CA TRP A 40 -2.67 -9.19 -18.37
C TRP A 40 -2.19 -7.78 -18.72
N ILE A 41 -2.42 -6.81 -17.84
CA ILE A 41 -1.89 -5.45 -17.99
C ILE A 41 -0.36 -5.49 -17.96
N GLY A 42 0.25 -6.33 -17.13
CA GLY A 42 1.71 -6.52 -17.08
C GLY A 42 2.30 -7.11 -18.35
N ILE A 43 1.65 -8.14 -18.91
CA ILE A 43 2.05 -8.72 -20.20
C ILE A 43 1.94 -7.67 -21.32
N ALA A 44 0.85 -6.91 -21.34
CA ALA A 44 0.66 -5.83 -22.31
C ALA A 44 1.72 -4.72 -22.14
N PHE A 45 2.03 -4.31 -20.91
CA PHE A 45 3.09 -3.35 -20.60
C PHE A 45 4.46 -3.85 -21.08
N ALA A 46 4.80 -5.11 -20.82
CA ALA A 46 6.05 -5.71 -21.28
C ALA A 46 6.17 -5.70 -22.81
N ALA A 47 5.09 -6.06 -23.52
CA ALA A 47 5.04 -6.00 -24.99
C ALA A 47 5.21 -4.56 -25.52
N LEU A 48 4.56 -3.57 -24.91
CA LEU A 48 4.72 -2.15 -25.24
C LEU A 48 6.17 -1.69 -25.00
N ALA A 49 6.79 -2.09 -23.89
CA ALA A 49 8.17 -1.76 -23.56
C ALA A 49 9.16 -2.40 -24.56
N ILE A 50 8.95 -3.65 -24.95
CA ILE A 50 9.76 -4.30 -26.01
C ILE A 50 9.63 -3.52 -27.33
N ALA A 51 8.41 -3.15 -27.73
CA ALA A 51 8.20 -2.33 -28.91
C ALA A 51 8.88 -0.95 -28.79
N HIS A 52 8.85 -0.30 -27.62
CA HIS A 52 9.60 0.93 -27.33
C HIS A 52 11.10 0.73 -27.58
N ILE A 53 11.68 -0.34 -27.04
CA ILE A 53 13.11 -0.66 -27.15
C ILE A 53 13.49 -0.90 -28.61
N VAL A 54 12.72 -1.70 -29.35
CA VAL A 54 12.95 -2.02 -30.76
C VAL A 54 12.90 -0.75 -31.61
N LEU A 55 11.90 0.11 -31.42
CA LEU A 55 11.77 1.38 -32.14
C LEU A 55 12.89 2.37 -31.80
N ASN A 56 13.56 2.21 -30.66
CA ASN A 56 14.66 3.05 -30.18
C ASN A 56 16.04 2.37 -30.24
N ARG A 57 16.17 1.21 -30.91
CA ARG A 57 17.41 0.41 -31.00
C ARG A 57 18.65 1.19 -31.45
N SER A 58 18.46 2.25 -32.22
CA SER A 58 19.52 3.15 -32.68
C SER A 58 20.27 3.86 -31.55
N TRP A 59 19.67 3.96 -30.36
CA TRP A 59 20.32 4.55 -29.19
C TRP A 59 21.45 3.65 -28.66
N PHE A 60 21.25 2.33 -28.63
CA PHE A 60 22.29 1.37 -28.24
C PHE A 60 23.48 1.42 -29.19
N ALA A 61 23.23 1.55 -30.50
CA ALA A 61 24.27 1.75 -31.50
C ALA A 61 25.04 3.09 -31.39
N GLN A 62 24.54 4.04 -30.58
CA GLN A 62 25.24 5.28 -30.26
C GLN A 62 26.05 5.16 -28.98
N LEU A 63 25.78 4.17 -28.13
CA LEU A 63 26.45 3.97 -26.85
C LEU A 63 27.96 3.74 -27.02
N ALA A 64 28.37 3.03 -28.07
CA ALA A 64 29.77 2.79 -28.42
C ALA A 64 30.51 4.02 -28.99
N ARG A 65 29.84 5.14 -29.24
CA ARG A 65 30.44 6.34 -29.89
C ARG A 65 30.45 7.56 -28.98
N GLY A 66 31.62 8.18 -28.78
CA GLY A 66 31.80 9.46 -28.10
C GLY A 66 32.24 9.36 -26.63
N ARG A 67 32.61 10.50 -26.03
CA ARG A 67 33.14 10.59 -24.66
C ARG A 67 32.02 10.37 -23.62
N TRP A 68 32.35 9.65 -22.54
CA TRP A 68 31.45 9.43 -21.42
C TRP A 68 31.44 10.65 -20.50
N PHE A 69 30.38 11.44 -20.62
CA PHE A 69 30.08 12.50 -19.67
C PHE A 69 29.13 11.97 -18.58
N VAL A 70 29.19 12.49 -17.36
CA VAL A 70 28.43 11.99 -16.19
C VAL A 70 26.94 11.77 -16.51
N LEU A 71 26.29 12.71 -17.22
CA LEU A 71 24.88 12.57 -17.60
C LEU A 71 24.59 11.38 -18.54
N ARG A 72 25.55 11.04 -19.40
CA ARG A 72 25.44 9.89 -20.29
C ARG A 72 25.52 8.58 -19.50
N ILE A 73 26.38 8.55 -18.48
CA ILE A 73 26.48 7.42 -17.53
C ILE A 73 25.16 7.27 -16.76
N VAL A 74 24.66 8.34 -16.15
CA VAL A 74 23.40 8.32 -15.38
C VAL A 74 22.22 7.86 -16.26
N ARG A 75 22.13 8.36 -17.50
CA ARG A 75 21.10 7.92 -18.45
C ARG A 75 21.24 6.47 -18.86
N ALA A 76 22.47 6.02 -19.11
CA ALA A 76 22.73 4.64 -19.47
C ALA A 76 22.39 3.70 -18.31
N ALA A 77 22.82 4.04 -17.08
CA ALA A 77 22.49 3.31 -15.87
C ALA A 77 20.97 3.20 -15.67
N ALA A 78 20.21 4.30 -15.77
CA ALA A 78 18.76 4.27 -15.67
C ALA A 78 18.11 3.34 -16.71
N VAL A 79 18.63 3.30 -17.95
CA VAL A 79 18.13 2.39 -18.99
C VAL A 79 18.49 0.94 -18.67
N PHE A 80 19.73 0.64 -18.32
CA PHE A 80 20.14 -0.74 -18.04
C PHE A 80 19.48 -1.32 -16.79
N LEU A 81 19.33 -0.51 -15.72
CA LEU A 81 18.56 -0.90 -14.54
C LEU A 81 17.08 -1.09 -14.89
N GLY A 82 16.50 -0.21 -15.71
CA GLY A 82 15.14 -0.37 -16.21
C GLY A 82 14.95 -1.63 -17.07
N LEU A 83 15.94 -2.01 -17.88
CA LEU A 83 15.92 -3.26 -18.64
C LEU A 83 15.99 -4.49 -17.73
N ALA A 84 16.81 -4.44 -16.67
CA ALA A 84 16.86 -5.52 -15.68
C ALA A 84 15.50 -5.68 -14.98
N ALA A 85 14.89 -4.56 -14.59
CA ALA A 85 13.55 -4.56 -13.98
C ALA A 85 12.47 -5.08 -14.95
N LEU A 86 12.57 -4.77 -16.24
CA LEU A 86 11.65 -5.27 -17.28
C LEU A 86 11.70 -6.80 -17.45
N VAL A 87 12.77 -7.44 -16.99
CA VAL A 87 12.87 -8.92 -16.96
C VAL A 87 12.44 -9.46 -15.60
N ALA A 88 13.00 -8.91 -14.51
CA ALA A 88 12.80 -9.44 -13.16
C ALA A 88 11.34 -9.31 -12.67
N VAL A 89 10.68 -8.18 -12.95
CA VAL A 89 9.31 -7.93 -12.46
C VAL A 89 8.28 -8.84 -13.16
N PRO A 90 8.25 -8.96 -14.50
CA PRO A 90 7.33 -9.90 -15.13
C PRO A 90 7.63 -11.36 -14.78
N ALA A 91 8.92 -11.74 -14.67
CA ALA A 91 9.28 -13.10 -14.29
C ALA A 91 8.76 -13.46 -12.88
N SER A 92 9.01 -12.60 -11.89
CA SER A 92 8.48 -12.78 -10.52
C SER A 92 6.95 -12.74 -10.47
N GLY A 93 6.30 -11.88 -11.27
CA GLY A 93 4.84 -11.83 -11.34
C GLY A 93 4.21 -13.08 -11.96
N ILE A 94 4.84 -13.65 -13.00
CA ILE A 94 4.41 -14.93 -13.58
C ILE A 94 4.56 -16.06 -12.57
N LEU A 95 5.67 -16.11 -11.82
CA LEU A 95 5.90 -17.11 -10.78
C LEU A 95 4.85 -17.06 -9.67
N MET A 96 4.35 -15.87 -9.32
CA MET A 96 3.26 -15.71 -8.35
C MET A 96 1.88 -16.05 -8.93
N SER A 97 1.75 -16.22 -10.25
CA SER A 97 0.48 -16.54 -10.89
C SER A 97 0.22 -18.06 -10.91
N PRO A 98 -1.05 -18.50 -11.03
CA PRO A 98 -1.38 -19.91 -11.21
C PRO A 98 -0.66 -20.57 -12.40
N ILE A 99 -0.34 -19.78 -13.43
CA ILE A 99 0.41 -20.22 -14.62
C ILE A 99 1.87 -20.55 -14.27
N GLY A 100 2.49 -19.77 -13.38
CA GLY A 100 3.87 -19.99 -12.95
C GLY A 100 4.02 -21.19 -12.02
N LEU A 101 3.03 -21.41 -11.15
CA LEU A 101 3.01 -22.54 -10.22
C LEU A 101 3.02 -23.90 -10.94
N ALA A 102 2.45 -23.98 -12.14
CA ALA A 102 2.45 -25.19 -12.96
C ALA A 102 3.80 -25.44 -13.70
N ALA A 103 4.65 -24.43 -13.81
CA ALA A 103 5.83 -24.46 -14.69
C ALA A 103 7.15 -24.75 -13.97
N LEU A 104 7.26 -24.44 -12.67
CA LEU A 104 8.53 -24.53 -11.93
C LEU A 104 8.29 -24.93 -10.46
N PRO A 105 8.60 -26.17 -10.05
CA PRO A 105 8.70 -26.51 -8.64
C PRO A 105 10.04 -25.97 -8.08
N GLU A 106 9.99 -25.31 -6.91
CA GLU A 106 11.12 -25.17 -5.96
C GLU A 106 12.28 -24.18 -6.26
N ILE A 107 12.11 -23.08 -7.00
CA ILE A 107 13.24 -22.14 -7.22
C ILE A 107 13.40 -21.08 -6.10
N ALA A 108 12.34 -20.75 -5.37
CA ALA A 108 12.35 -19.89 -4.17
C ALA A 108 10.98 -19.96 -3.46
N GLY A 109 10.93 -19.78 -2.14
CA GLY A 109 9.66 -19.64 -1.40
C GLY A 109 8.87 -18.41 -1.87
N MET A 110 7.53 -18.49 -1.86
CA MET A 110 6.65 -17.41 -2.36
C MET A 110 6.92 -16.06 -1.68
N SER A 111 7.31 -16.06 -0.41
CA SER A 111 7.71 -14.86 0.35
C SER A 111 8.89 -14.13 -0.32
N THR A 112 9.92 -14.86 -0.74
CA THR A 112 11.09 -14.32 -1.44
C THR A 112 10.71 -13.79 -2.83
N ILE A 113 9.89 -14.53 -3.57
CA ILE A 113 9.43 -14.11 -4.91
C ILE A 113 8.64 -12.82 -4.80
N ARG A 114 7.73 -12.73 -3.82
CA ARG A 114 6.94 -11.54 -3.53
C ARG A 114 7.82 -10.36 -3.14
N LEU A 115 8.81 -10.57 -2.28
CA LEU A 115 9.75 -9.53 -1.88
C LEU A 115 10.51 -8.95 -3.09
N ILE A 116 11.02 -9.81 -3.97
CA ILE A 116 11.69 -9.42 -5.21
C ILE A 116 10.71 -8.69 -6.15
N HIS A 117 9.47 -9.18 -6.25
CA HIS A 117 8.45 -8.57 -7.09
C HIS A 117 8.14 -7.14 -6.63
N LEU A 118 7.82 -6.94 -5.35
CA LEU A 118 7.50 -5.62 -4.80
C LEU A 118 8.71 -4.67 -4.89
N ALA A 119 9.90 -5.10 -4.48
CA ALA A 119 11.09 -4.24 -4.59
C ALA A 119 11.38 -3.87 -6.05
N GLY A 120 11.25 -4.83 -6.96
CA GLY A 120 11.42 -4.64 -8.39
C GLY A 120 10.39 -3.68 -8.98
N THR A 121 9.11 -3.80 -8.64
CA THR A 121 8.04 -2.94 -9.18
C THR A 121 8.23 -1.49 -8.76
N TYR A 122 8.50 -1.23 -7.48
CA TYR A 122 8.75 0.14 -7.00
C TYR A 122 10.05 0.72 -7.54
N ALA A 123 11.12 -0.09 -7.66
CA ALA A 123 12.35 0.36 -8.30
C ALA A 123 12.13 0.71 -9.79
N ALA A 124 11.38 -0.14 -10.51
CA ALA A 124 11.01 0.11 -11.90
C ALA A 124 10.20 1.40 -12.04
N PHE A 125 9.21 1.62 -11.18
CA PHE A 125 8.37 2.81 -11.16
C PHE A 125 9.20 4.09 -11.01
N VAL A 126 10.13 4.12 -10.05
CA VAL A 126 11.04 5.26 -9.83
C VAL A 126 11.95 5.49 -11.04
N LEU A 127 12.57 4.42 -11.55
CA LEU A 127 13.50 4.48 -12.69
C LEU A 127 12.81 4.94 -13.98
N PHE A 128 11.62 4.44 -14.28
CA PHE A 128 10.85 4.82 -15.47
C PHE A 128 10.33 6.26 -15.37
N SER A 129 9.91 6.70 -14.19
CA SER A 129 9.53 8.10 -13.94
C SER A 129 10.72 9.05 -14.15
N LEU A 130 11.90 8.68 -13.66
CA LEU A 130 13.14 9.42 -13.90
C LEU A 130 13.52 9.42 -15.38
N HIS A 131 13.39 8.27 -16.06
CA HIS A 131 13.64 8.12 -17.49
C HIS A 131 12.74 9.04 -18.32
N LEU A 132 11.44 9.13 -17.99
CA LEU A 132 10.49 10.04 -18.60
C LEU A 132 10.97 11.49 -18.49
N GLY A 133 11.35 11.92 -17.28
CA GLY A 133 11.87 13.27 -17.01
C GLY A 133 13.13 13.63 -17.83
N LEU A 134 14.10 12.71 -17.88
CA LEU A 134 15.35 12.89 -18.63
C LEU A 134 15.12 13.01 -20.16
N ASN A 135 14.00 12.49 -20.67
CA ASN A 135 13.58 12.62 -22.07
C ASN A 135 12.82 13.92 -22.33
N ILE A 136 11.91 14.32 -21.44
CA ILE A 136 11.18 15.60 -21.56
C ILE A 136 12.15 16.79 -21.60
N ALA A 137 13.20 16.78 -20.78
CA ALA A 137 14.23 17.83 -20.79
C ALA A 137 14.89 18.04 -22.16
N ARG A 138 15.00 16.99 -22.98
CA ARG A 138 15.60 17.06 -24.33
C ARG A 138 14.65 17.59 -25.39
N LEU A 139 13.34 17.37 -25.22
CA LEU A 139 12.31 17.86 -26.13
C LEU A 139 12.05 19.36 -25.94
N ARG A 140 12.44 19.92 -24.78
CA ARG A 140 12.34 21.34 -24.46
C ARG A 140 13.34 22.15 -25.29
N LYS A 141 13.03 22.38 -26.56
CA LYS A 141 13.65 23.46 -27.33
C LYS A 141 13.36 24.78 -26.62
N PRO A 142 14.32 25.71 -26.46
CA PRO A 142 13.97 27.06 -26.09
C PRO A 142 12.95 27.55 -27.11
N SER A 143 11.73 27.81 -26.67
CA SER A 143 10.65 28.25 -27.55
C SER A 143 11.11 29.54 -28.23
N ALA A 144 11.43 29.44 -29.52
CA ALA A 144 11.66 30.60 -30.38
C ALA A 144 10.34 31.37 -30.63
N SER A 145 9.19 30.78 -30.32
CA SER A 145 7.91 31.50 -30.32
C SER A 145 7.62 32.09 -28.94
N GLY A 146 7.79 33.40 -28.80
CA GLY A 146 7.42 34.17 -27.61
C GLY A 146 5.91 34.34 -27.44
N LYS A 147 5.14 33.24 -27.38
CA LYS A 147 3.66 33.31 -27.25
C LYS A 147 3.11 32.96 -25.86
N THR A 148 3.88 32.31 -24.97
CA THR A 148 3.41 32.02 -23.61
C THR A 148 3.83 33.12 -22.64
N ARG A 149 2.83 33.76 -22.00
CA ARG A 149 3.06 34.82 -21.00
C ARG A 149 3.96 34.28 -19.87
N PRO A 150 4.94 35.05 -19.39
CA PRO A 150 5.87 34.61 -18.33
C PRO A 150 5.13 34.19 -17.06
N ALA A 151 4.03 34.87 -16.71
CA ALA A 151 3.16 34.51 -15.59
C ALA A 151 2.58 33.09 -15.71
N VAL A 152 2.07 32.69 -16.89
CA VAL A 152 1.51 31.35 -17.12
C VAL A 152 2.58 30.27 -16.97
N ARG A 153 3.81 30.55 -17.41
CA ARG A 153 4.94 29.62 -17.26
C ARG A 153 5.37 29.46 -15.80
N ILE A 154 5.36 30.55 -15.03
CA ILE A 154 5.68 30.52 -13.60
C ILE A 154 4.59 29.76 -12.85
N ALA A 155 3.31 30.04 -13.12
CA ALA A 155 2.18 29.33 -12.52
C ALA A 155 2.24 27.82 -12.83
N ALA A 156 2.48 27.43 -14.08
CA ALA A 156 2.63 26.02 -14.44
C ALA A 156 3.81 25.33 -13.72
N CYS A 157 4.96 26.01 -13.59
CA CYS A 157 6.08 25.48 -12.81
C CYS A 157 5.75 25.38 -11.32
N ALA A 158 5.02 26.34 -10.76
CA ALA A 158 4.60 26.33 -9.36
C ALA A 158 3.64 25.17 -9.07
N LEU A 159 2.67 24.93 -9.95
CA LEU A 159 1.75 23.78 -9.84
C LEU A 159 2.51 22.45 -9.86
N VAL A 160 3.45 22.27 -10.79
CA VAL A 160 4.29 21.05 -10.84
C VAL A 160 5.16 20.91 -9.58
N ALA A 161 5.65 22.01 -9.02
CA ALA A 161 6.44 21.96 -7.79
C ALA A 161 5.60 21.61 -6.56
N ILE A 162 4.36 22.12 -6.48
CA ILE A 162 3.39 21.77 -5.42
C ILE A 162 3.03 20.28 -5.52
N ASP A 163 2.69 19.81 -6.72
CA ASP A 163 2.36 18.40 -6.96
C ASP A 163 3.55 17.48 -6.67
N ALA A 164 4.77 17.86 -7.05
CA ALA A 164 5.98 17.11 -6.71
C ALA A 164 6.24 17.08 -5.20
N ALA A 165 5.94 18.16 -4.46
CA ALA A 165 6.06 18.18 -3.00
C ALA A 165 5.04 17.22 -2.35
N TYR A 166 3.81 17.21 -2.86
CA TYR A 166 2.80 16.21 -2.44
C TYR A 166 3.26 14.79 -2.79
N GLY A 167 3.81 14.56 -3.98
CA GLY A 167 4.40 13.27 -4.36
C GLY A 167 5.50 12.80 -3.40
N ALA A 168 6.29 13.72 -2.84
CA ALA A 168 7.31 13.38 -1.83
C ALA A 168 6.69 12.99 -0.49
N PHE A 169 5.61 13.68 -0.09
CA PHE A 169 4.82 13.30 1.08
C PHE A 169 4.19 11.91 0.89
N ALA A 170 3.52 11.67 -0.23
CA ALA A 170 2.90 10.39 -0.56
C ALA A 170 3.94 9.24 -0.57
N PHE A 171 5.13 9.49 -1.13
CA PHE A 171 6.22 8.51 -1.13
C PHE A 171 6.66 8.09 0.28
N GLY A 172 6.65 9.03 1.23
CA GLY A 172 6.91 8.75 2.65
C GLY A 172 5.74 8.07 3.34
N LYS A 173 4.52 8.58 3.15
CA LYS A 173 3.26 8.05 3.71
C LYS A 173 3.10 6.56 3.42
N HIS A 174 3.38 6.15 2.18
CA HIS A 174 3.21 4.78 1.72
C HIS A 174 4.40 3.87 2.00
N GLY A 175 5.42 4.34 2.73
CA GLY A 175 6.56 3.53 3.11
C GLY A 175 7.36 2.96 1.93
N ILE A 176 7.36 3.63 0.78
CA ILE A 176 7.96 3.10 -0.47
C ILE A 176 9.43 2.70 -0.29
N VAL A 177 10.15 3.38 0.60
CA VAL A 177 11.53 3.07 0.99
C VAL A 177 11.68 1.66 1.55
N ASP A 178 10.71 1.16 2.30
CA ASP A 178 10.81 -0.14 2.95
C ASP A 178 10.71 -1.28 1.92
N TYR A 179 9.94 -1.09 0.84
CA TYR A 179 9.93 -2.02 -0.30
C TYR A 179 11.22 -1.93 -1.12
N LEU A 180 11.71 -0.71 -1.40
CA LEU A 180 12.96 -0.51 -2.14
C LEU A 180 14.19 -1.10 -1.41
N THR A 181 14.11 -1.23 -0.08
CA THR A 181 15.17 -1.79 0.77
C THR A 181 14.92 -3.23 1.18
N LEU A 182 13.97 -3.92 0.53
CA LEU A 182 13.64 -5.33 0.79
C LEU A 182 13.23 -5.61 2.24
N ARG A 183 12.66 -4.61 2.94
CA ARG A 183 12.21 -4.73 4.33
C ARG A 183 10.75 -5.15 4.47
N SER A 184 9.96 -4.97 3.41
CA SER A 184 8.54 -5.33 3.42
C SER A 184 8.15 -6.17 2.21
N GLN A 185 7.50 -7.30 2.48
CA GLN A 185 6.78 -8.12 1.49
C GLN A 185 5.27 -7.80 1.48
N PHE A 186 4.79 -6.97 2.41
CA PHE A 186 3.37 -6.63 2.59
C PHE A 186 3.07 -5.20 2.15
N ALA A 187 2.04 -5.03 1.31
CA ALA A 187 1.64 -3.74 0.78
C ALA A 187 0.61 -3.05 1.70
N PHE A 188 1.08 -2.13 2.53
CA PHE A 188 0.26 -1.39 3.51
C PHE A 188 -0.48 -0.22 2.84
N TRP A 189 -1.68 -0.49 2.31
CA TRP A 189 -2.54 0.52 1.70
C TRP A 189 -3.87 0.62 2.43
N ASP A 190 -4.49 1.81 2.32
CA ASP A 190 -5.90 1.98 2.68
C ASP A 190 -6.77 1.47 1.51
N TYR A 191 -7.24 0.24 1.64
CA TYR A 191 -8.09 -0.41 0.64
C TYR A 191 -9.51 0.16 0.60
N ASN A 192 -9.91 0.94 1.62
CA ASN A 192 -11.21 1.62 1.66
C ASN A 192 -11.19 2.97 0.94
N ALA A 193 -9.99 3.49 0.62
CA ALA A 193 -9.86 4.75 -0.09
C ALA A 193 -10.35 4.64 -1.55
N PRO A 194 -11.02 5.68 -2.08
CA PRO A 194 -11.37 5.73 -3.50
C PRO A 194 -10.15 5.55 -4.41
N ILE A 195 -10.29 4.74 -5.47
CA ILE A 195 -9.24 4.47 -6.47
C ILE A 195 -8.62 5.76 -7.06
N ALA A 196 -9.41 6.83 -7.15
CA ALA A 196 -8.93 8.11 -7.66
C ALA A 196 -7.85 8.74 -6.77
N LEU A 197 -7.97 8.64 -5.44
CA LEU A 197 -6.97 9.13 -4.49
C LEU A 197 -5.70 8.29 -4.57
N PHE A 198 -5.86 6.97 -4.67
CA PHE A 198 -4.76 6.05 -4.84
C PHE A 198 -3.97 6.33 -6.13
N ALA A 199 -4.67 6.46 -7.26
CA ALA A 199 -4.07 6.80 -8.55
C ALA A 199 -3.41 8.19 -8.53
N PHE A 200 -3.99 9.14 -7.79
CA PHE A 200 -3.42 10.48 -7.61
C PHE A 200 -2.08 10.45 -6.86
N ASP A 201 -1.99 9.69 -5.76
CA ASP A 201 -0.74 9.52 -5.01
C ASP A 201 0.40 9.03 -5.92
N TYR A 202 0.16 7.98 -6.71
CA TYR A 202 1.15 7.49 -7.68
C TYR A 202 1.42 8.47 -8.82
N ALA A 203 0.40 9.15 -9.34
CA ALA A 203 0.60 10.17 -10.37
C ALA A 203 1.52 11.29 -9.88
N SER A 204 1.31 11.80 -8.66
CA SER A 204 2.14 12.84 -8.06
C SER A 204 3.56 12.34 -7.75
N MET A 205 3.73 11.10 -7.29
CA MET A 205 5.07 10.49 -7.17
C MET A 205 5.80 10.40 -8.52
N MET A 206 5.09 10.01 -9.59
CA MET A 206 5.67 9.99 -10.94
C MET A 206 6.08 11.40 -11.37
N VAL A 207 5.27 12.43 -11.10
CA VAL A 207 5.60 13.83 -11.37
C VAL A 207 6.85 14.27 -10.59
N LEU A 208 6.98 13.89 -9.32
CA LEU A 208 8.18 14.15 -8.52
C LEU A 208 9.45 13.61 -9.21
N PHE A 209 9.49 12.31 -9.53
CA PHE A 209 10.68 11.71 -10.13
C PHE A 209 10.93 12.19 -11.56
N ALA A 210 9.87 12.46 -12.33
CA ALA A 210 9.99 13.08 -13.65
C ALA A 210 10.52 14.52 -13.58
N ALA A 211 10.12 15.31 -12.58
CA ALA A 211 10.62 16.65 -12.33
C ALA A 211 12.12 16.61 -11.96
N LEU A 212 12.53 15.68 -11.09
CA LEU A 212 13.94 15.42 -10.77
C LEU A 212 14.75 15.03 -12.02
N GLY A 213 14.21 14.16 -12.88
CA GLY A 213 14.82 13.84 -14.16
C GLY A 213 14.97 15.04 -15.07
N CYS A 214 13.98 15.94 -15.07
CA CYS A 214 14.03 17.18 -15.85
C CYS A 214 15.10 18.15 -15.35
N THR A 215 15.24 18.34 -14.03
CA THR A 215 16.24 19.23 -13.44
C THR A 215 17.65 18.70 -13.68
N LEU A 216 17.88 17.39 -13.49
CA LEU A 216 19.16 16.74 -13.80
C LEU A 216 19.54 16.90 -15.28
N GLY A 217 18.58 16.72 -16.19
CA GLY A 217 18.79 16.91 -17.62
C GLY A 217 19.12 18.37 -18.00
N ALA A 218 18.53 19.35 -17.30
CA ALA A 218 18.76 20.77 -17.53
C ALA A 218 20.11 21.25 -16.99
N LEU A 219 20.53 20.79 -15.81
CA LEU A 219 21.80 21.16 -15.18
C LEU A 219 23.01 20.66 -15.98
N ALA A 220 22.87 19.53 -16.65
CA ALA A 220 23.95 18.88 -17.37
C ALA A 220 23.99 19.18 -18.89
N SER A 221 23.10 20.03 -19.39
CA SER A 221 23.15 20.52 -20.77
C SER A 221 24.26 21.57 -20.89
N PRO A 222 25.15 21.52 -21.92
CA PRO A 222 26.19 22.52 -22.11
C PRO A 222 25.59 23.93 -22.14
N ARG A 223 26.14 24.87 -21.36
CA ARG A 223 25.80 26.28 -21.52
C ARG A 223 26.06 26.63 -22.99
N PRO A 224 25.16 27.36 -23.67
CA PRO A 224 25.51 27.91 -24.97
C PRO A 224 26.80 28.69 -24.79
N SER A 225 27.84 28.31 -25.54
CA SER A 225 29.09 29.06 -25.60
C SER A 225 28.71 30.53 -25.79
N ALA A 226 29.19 31.39 -24.88
CA ALA A 226 29.03 32.82 -25.05
C ALA A 226 29.70 33.15 -26.39
N ALA A 227 28.88 33.43 -27.41
CA ALA A 227 29.38 33.99 -28.65
C ALA A 227 30.26 35.20 -28.29
N ASP A 228 31.41 35.32 -28.95
CA ASP A 228 32.38 36.37 -28.70
C ASP A 228 31.68 37.73 -28.51
N PRO A 229 31.79 38.36 -27.32
CA PRO A 229 31.09 39.59 -27.01
C PRO A 229 31.38 40.71 -28.02
N SER A 230 32.49 40.64 -28.76
CA SER A 230 32.92 41.64 -29.72
C SER A 230 31.95 41.87 -30.89
N GLN A 231 31.06 40.92 -31.22
CA GLN A 231 30.21 40.97 -32.42
C GLN A 231 28.73 41.36 -32.19
N GLN A 232 28.31 41.74 -30.98
CA GLN A 232 26.91 42.12 -30.70
C GLN A 232 26.76 43.59 -30.26
N PRO A 233 25.72 44.30 -30.76
CA PRO A 233 25.47 45.72 -30.45
C PRO A 233 25.23 45.94 -28.94
N ALA A 234 25.69 47.08 -28.43
CA ALA A 234 25.84 47.35 -26.99
C ALA A 234 24.53 47.27 -26.17
N ALA A 235 23.37 47.48 -26.79
CA ALA A 235 22.05 47.36 -26.15
C ALA A 235 21.69 45.89 -25.80
N ASP A 236 22.07 44.93 -26.65
CA ASP A 236 21.82 43.51 -26.44
C ASP A 236 22.74 42.88 -25.39
N ARG A 237 23.94 43.44 -25.19
CA ARG A 237 24.89 43.00 -24.13
C ARG A 237 24.30 43.14 -22.73
N ARG A 238 23.61 44.25 -22.43
CA ARG A 238 23.00 44.46 -21.10
C ARG A 238 21.83 43.52 -20.84
N ILE A 239 21.02 43.22 -21.86
CA ILE A 239 19.85 42.34 -21.75
C ILE A 239 20.27 40.86 -21.67
N ALA A 240 21.26 40.43 -22.44
CA ALA A 240 21.78 39.07 -22.44
C ALA A 240 22.49 38.71 -21.12
N VAL A 241 23.28 39.62 -20.55
CA VAL A 241 23.95 39.42 -19.26
C VAL A 241 22.94 39.39 -18.10
N LYS A 242 21.90 40.24 -18.14
CA LYS A 242 20.82 40.24 -17.12
C LYS A 242 19.96 38.97 -17.19
N ARG A 243 19.63 38.47 -18.40
CA ARG A 243 18.88 37.21 -18.60
C ARG A 243 19.67 35.95 -18.20
N SER A 244 20.99 35.93 -18.41
CA SER A 244 21.81 34.76 -18.05
C SER A 244 22.06 34.63 -16.53
N ARG A 245 22.25 35.75 -15.82
CA ARG A 245 22.44 35.77 -14.36
C ARG A 245 21.14 35.49 -13.59
N PHE A 246 20.01 36.09 -13.97
CA PHE A 246 18.71 35.83 -13.32
C PHE A 246 18.19 34.40 -13.60
N GLY A 247 18.39 33.89 -14.81
CA GLY A 247 17.90 32.56 -15.20
C GLY A 247 18.68 31.40 -14.58
N ALA A 248 19.99 31.55 -14.34
CA ALA A 248 20.82 30.51 -13.74
C ALA A 248 20.63 30.44 -12.21
N GLY A 249 20.61 31.59 -11.52
CA GLY A 249 20.37 31.66 -10.08
C GLY A 249 18.99 31.11 -9.69
N ALA A 250 17.93 31.49 -10.43
CA ALA A 250 16.59 30.99 -10.18
C ALA A 250 16.43 29.48 -10.45
N ARG A 251 17.18 28.92 -11.43
CA ARG A 251 17.16 27.47 -11.72
C ARG A 251 17.92 26.64 -10.69
N LEU A 252 19.05 27.15 -10.20
CA LEU A 252 19.78 26.51 -9.10
C LEU A 252 19.03 26.64 -7.76
N ALA A 253 18.41 27.78 -7.50
CA ALA A 253 17.57 27.96 -6.32
C ALA A 253 16.32 27.08 -6.35
N ALA A 254 15.65 26.96 -7.51
CA ALA A 254 14.50 26.07 -7.66
C ALA A 254 14.88 24.59 -7.59
N ALA A 255 16.02 24.18 -8.17
CA ALA A 255 16.51 22.81 -8.06
C ALA A 255 16.98 22.47 -6.63
N GLY A 256 17.66 23.40 -5.96
CA GLY A 256 18.05 23.27 -4.56
C GLY A 256 16.84 23.23 -3.62
N ALA A 257 15.83 24.06 -3.86
CA ALA A 257 14.58 24.04 -3.10
C ALA A 257 13.81 22.73 -3.32
N LEU A 258 13.72 22.20 -4.56
CA LEU A 258 13.05 20.91 -4.81
C LEU A 258 13.77 19.76 -4.10
N ILE A 259 15.10 19.70 -4.18
CA ILE A 259 15.89 18.64 -3.52
C ILE A 259 15.80 18.75 -1.99
N ALA A 260 15.86 19.97 -1.45
CA ALA A 260 15.73 20.22 -0.01
C ALA A 260 14.31 19.92 0.50
N LEU A 261 13.27 20.28 -0.26
CA LEU A 261 11.87 19.95 0.04
C LEU A 261 11.63 18.45 -0.03
N SER A 262 12.15 17.75 -1.05
CA SER A 262 12.03 16.29 -1.14
C SER A 262 12.73 15.59 0.03
N ALA A 263 13.92 16.04 0.44
CA ALA A 263 14.62 15.48 1.59
C ALA A 263 13.90 15.77 2.93
N ALA A 264 13.40 17.00 3.13
CA ALA A 264 12.67 17.39 4.32
C ALA A 264 11.33 16.66 4.47
N PHE A 265 10.63 16.38 3.36
CA PHE A 265 9.36 15.62 3.38
C PHE A 265 9.56 14.10 3.48
N ILE A 266 10.67 13.52 3.02
CA ILE A 266 11.00 12.11 3.30
C ILE A 266 11.22 11.89 4.81
N VAL A 267 11.87 12.84 5.48
CA VAL A 267 12.05 12.83 6.94
C VAL A 267 10.74 13.16 7.66
N GLY A 268 9.99 14.15 7.17
CA GLY A 268 8.70 14.58 7.74
C GLY A 268 7.58 13.55 7.60
N GLY A 269 7.51 12.82 6.49
CA GLY A 269 6.55 11.73 6.26
C GLY A 269 6.77 10.57 7.23
N ARG A 270 8.03 10.21 7.51
CA ARG A 270 8.37 9.22 8.55
C ARG A 270 8.01 9.67 9.97
N LEU A 271 8.07 10.98 10.23
CA LEU A 271 7.65 11.56 11.52
C LEU A 271 6.13 11.69 11.63
N ALA A 272 5.45 11.96 10.51
CA ALA A 272 3.99 12.04 10.43
C ALA A 272 3.33 10.67 10.58
N THR A 273 3.88 9.60 9.99
CA THR A 273 3.40 8.22 10.23
C THR A 273 3.68 7.76 11.66
N ALA A 274 4.81 8.17 12.26
CA ALA A 274 5.09 7.92 13.68
C ALA A 274 4.11 8.68 14.60
N ARG A 275 3.62 9.85 14.17
CA ARG A 275 2.59 10.62 14.88
C ARG A 275 1.16 10.15 14.61
N GLU A 276 0.79 9.78 13.39
CA GLU A 276 -0.55 9.26 13.06
C GLU A 276 -0.79 7.91 13.72
N GLY A 277 0.22 7.03 13.80
CA GLY A 277 0.17 5.82 14.63
C GLY A 277 0.01 6.08 16.13
N GLN A 278 0.24 7.32 16.58
CA GLN A 278 0.01 7.78 17.96
C GLN A 278 -1.20 8.73 18.11
N ALA A 279 -1.73 9.31 17.02
CA ALA A 279 -2.67 10.43 17.06
C ALA A 279 -4.06 10.08 16.50
N THR A 280 -4.25 8.92 15.87
CA THR A 280 -5.61 8.40 15.62
C THR A 280 -6.24 7.76 16.86
N TRP A 281 -5.54 7.75 18.00
CA TRP A 281 -6.07 7.34 19.29
C TRP A 281 -5.69 8.35 20.37
N SER A 282 -6.18 9.57 20.20
CA SER A 282 -6.37 10.49 21.32
C SER A 282 -7.83 10.88 21.31
N SER A 283 -8.56 10.29 22.26
CA SER A 283 -9.96 10.53 22.61
C SER A 283 -10.37 12.00 22.42
N GLU A 284 -11.31 12.25 21.50
CA GLU A 284 -12.18 13.42 21.62
C GLU A 284 -13.14 13.15 22.80
N SER A 285 -12.69 13.48 24.00
CA SER A 285 -13.54 13.58 25.18
C SER A 285 -14.50 14.73 24.97
N SER A 286 -15.70 14.45 24.46
CA SER A 286 -16.82 15.39 24.50
C SER A 286 -17.21 15.61 25.96
N THR A 287 -16.81 16.78 26.48
CA THR A 287 -17.22 17.29 27.78
C THR A 287 -18.72 17.52 27.81
N TRP A 288 -19.47 16.64 28.48
CA TRP A 288 -20.82 16.94 28.94
C TRP A 288 -20.78 17.43 30.38
N THR A 289 -21.25 18.67 30.55
CA THR A 289 -21.39 19.36 31.83
C THR A 289 -22.60 18.79 32.57
N SER A 290 -22.39 18.20 33.75
CA SER A 290 -23.46 17.82 34.67
C SER A 290 -24.22 19.05 35.15
N ALA A 291 -25.52 19.11 34.87
CA ALA A 291 -26.44 20.02 35.52
C ALA A 291 -27.37 19.22 36.45
N SER A 292 -27.11 19.33 37.74
CA SER A 292 -27.94 18.79 38.82
C SER A 292 -29.11 19.73 39.12
N ALA A 293 -30.32 19.19 39.29
CA ALA A 293 -31.44 19.80 40.04
C ALA A 293 -32.49 18.72 40.39
N PRO A 294 -33.37 18.91 41.39
CA PRO A 294 -33.31 18.11 42.61
C PRO A 294 -34.47 17.13 42.82
N VAL A 295 -34.25 16.26 43.80
CA VAL A 295 -35.16 15.31 44.44
C VAL A 295 -36.51 15.93 44.79
N GLY A 296 -37.57 15.28 44.31
CA GLY A 296 -38.94 15.40 44.80
C GLY A 296 -39.46 14.01 45.16
N SER A 297 -39.72 13.80 46.44
CA SER A 297 -40.38 12.62 46.99
C SER A 297 -41.86 12.60 46.63
N ASP A 298 -42.36 11.50 46.09
CA ASP A 298 -43.68 11.02 46.46
C ASP A 298 -43.85 9.52 46.12
N THR A 299 -44.33 8.79 47.13
CA THR A 299 -44.79 7.41 47.13
C THR A 299 -45.81 7.11 46.05
N THR A 300 -45.73 5.93 45.42
CA THR A 300 -46.77 4.88 45.34
C THR A 300 -46.32 3.79 44.36
N GLN A 301 -46.15 2.54 44.85
CA GLN A 301 -46.12 1.36 43.97
C GLN A 301 -47.49 1.20 43.28
N PRO A 302 -47.49 0.78 42.02
CA PRO A 302 -47.88 -0.61 41.78
C PRO A 302 -46.86 -1.34 40.91
N ASP A 303 -46.65 -2.59 41.28
CA ASP A 303 -45.95 -3.63 40.53
C ASP A 303 -46.32 -3.64 39.03
N PRO A 304 -45.35 -3.53 38.12
CA PRO A 304 -45.41 -4.23 36.85
C PRO A 304 -44.38 -5.35 36.90
N GLN A 305 -44.86 -6.57 36.68
CA GLN A 305 -44.05 -7.75 36.41
C GLN A 305 -42.80 -7.35 35.62
N THR A 306 -41.65 -7.43 36.28
CA THR A 306 -40.36 -7.44 35.62
C THR A 306 -40.38 -8.66 34.70
N VAL A 307 -40.67 -8.43 33.43
CA VAL A 307 -40.12 -9.27 32.37
C VAL A 307 -38.62 -9.15 32.61
N ALA A 308 -38.03 -10.17 33.23
CA ALA A 308 -36.60 -10.29 33.25
C ALA A 308 -36.19 -10.28 31.77
N VAL A 309 -35.59 -9.20 31.31
CA VAL A 309 -34.85 -9.22 30.05
C VAL A 309 -33.74 -10.22 30.34
N GLU A 310 -33.87 -11.43 29.81
CA GLU A 310 -32.80 -12.43 29.91
C GLU A 310 -31.55 -11.77 29.34
N ALA A 311 -30.47 -11.82 30.11
CA ALA A 311 -29.19 -11.27 29.67
C ALA A 311 -28.83 -11.91 28.32
N PRO A 312 -28.31 -11.12 27.35
CA PRO A 312 -28.04 -11.63 26.02
C PRO A 312 -27.08 -12.82 26.09
N ARG A 313 -27.36 -13.86 25.31
CA ARG A 313 -26.44 -15.01 25.23
C ARG A 313 -25.25 -14.63 24.36
N ILE A 314 -24.05 -14.76 24.94
CA ILE A 314 -22.79 -14.33 24.32
C ILE A 314 -21.98 -15.54 23.86
N LEU A 315 -21.57 -15.52 22.59
CA LEU A 315 -20.60 -16.44 22.00
C LEU A 315 -19.28 -15.72 21.75
N VAL A 316 -18.17 -16.31 22.18
CA VAL A 316 -16.81 -15.89 21.85
C VAL A 316 -16.23 -16.90 20.85
N ALA A 317 -16.48 -16.68 19.57
CA ALA A 317 -15.95 -17.48 18.48
C ALA A 317 -14.57 -16.95 18.06
N TYR A 318 -13.56 -17.79 17.96
CA TYR A 318 -12.21 -17.33 17.57
C TYR A 318 -11.46 -18.32 16.68
N PHE A 319 -10.66 -17.79 15.76
CA PHE A 319 -9.66 -18.54 15.02
C PHE A 319 -8.27 -18.17 15.51
N THR A 320 -7.43 -19.15 15.84
CA THR A 320 -6.01 -18.94 16.12
C THR A 320 -5.18 -19.98 15.37
N TRP A 321 -3.98 -19.61 14.91
CA TRP A 321 -3.11 -20.54 14.17
C TRP A 321 -2.70 -21.72 15.05
N ALA A 322 -2.48 -21.48 16.35
CA ALA A 322 -2.10 -22.52 17.31
C ALA A 322 -3.07 -23.71 17.38
N ASP A 323 -4.38 -23.45 17.29
CA ASP A 323 -5.41 -24.49 17.35
C ASP A 323 -5.63 -25.14 15.96
N ASN A 324 -5.04 -24.55 14.92
CA ASN A 324 -5.23 -24.90 13.54
C ASN A 324 -3.96 -25.47 12.88
N ALA A 325 -2.85 -25.63 13.62
CA ALA A 325 -1.59 -26.14 13.11
C ALA A 325 -1.16 -27.41 13.84
N VAL A 326 -0.57 -28.35 13.10
CA VAL A 326 0.07 -29.54 13.69
C VAL A 326 1.56 -29.29 13.81
N ILE A 327 2.07 -29.27 15.04
CA ILE A 327 3.48 -29.07 15.34
C ILE A 327 4.13 -30.43 15.58
N GLU A 328 4.91 -30.91 14.62
CA GLU A 328 5.66 -32.17 14.76
C GLU A 328 6.95 -31.97 15.57
N ASP A 329 7.64 -30.83 15.39
CA ASP A 329 8.86 -30.46 16.12
C ASP A 329 8.84 -28.97 16.50
N PRO A 330 8.60 -28.64 17.79
CA PRO A 330 8.60 -27.26 18.26
C PRO A 330 9.95 -26.53 18.11
N SER A 331 11.06 -27.28 18.00
CA SER A 331 12.41 -26.70 17.87
C SER A 331 12.77 -26.29 16.44
N ALA A 332 11.99 -26.76 15.45
CA ALA A 332 12.14 -26.41 14.04
C ALA A 332 11.29 -25.20 13.62
N LEU A 333 10.53 -24.61 14.55
CA LEU A 333 9.65 -23.48 14.27
C LEU A 333 10.44 -22.16 14.11
N ASP A 334 10.05 -21.38 13.11
CA ASP A 334 10.62 -20.05 12.87
C ASP A 334 10.20 -19.05 13.99
N VAL A 335 11.11 -18.14 14.34
CA VAL A 335 10.89 -17.11 15.37
C VAL A 335 9.73 -16.20 14.99
N ASP A 336 9.55 -15.91 13.70
CA ASP A 336 8.42 -15.07 13.23
C ASP A 336 7.07 -15.79 13.38
N ALA A 337 7.04 -17.12 13.22
CA ALA A 337 5.84 -17.94 13.49
C ALA A 337 5.44 -17.91 14.96
N VAL A 338 6.43 -18.03 15.85
CA VAL A 338 6.22 -18.01 17.30
C VAL A 338 5.77 -16.62 17.78
N THR A 339 6.22 -15.54 17.13
CA THR A 339 5.99 -14.19 17.63
C THR A 339 4.78 -13.46 17.02
N THR A 340 4.38 -13.72 15.77
CA THR A 340 3.34 -12.93 15.09
C THR A 340 1.95 -13.55 15.16
N ALA A 341 1.73 -14.69 14.48
CA ALA A 341 0.47 -15.42 14.55
C ALA A 341 0.41 -16.39 15.74
N SER A 342 1.58 -16.63 16.38
CA SER A 342 1.78 -17.56 17.49
C SER A 342 1.19 -18.93 17.22
N VAL A 343 1.98 -19.76 16.54
CA VAL A 343 1.65 -21.17 16.29
C VAL A 343 1.62 -22.00 17.57
N LEU A 344 2.19 -21.51 18.67
CA LEU A 344 2.21 -22.23 19.95
C LEU A 344 0.93 -22.00 20.74
N PRO A 345 0.28 -23.06 21.27
CA PRO A 345 -0.86 -22.89 22.14
C PRO A 345 -0.52 -22.02 23.37
N PRO A 346 -1.43 -21.12 23.77
CA PRO A 346 -2.79 -20.97 23.26
C PRO A 346 -2.95 -19.99 22.08
N GLY A 347 -1.84 -19.51 21.50
CA GLY A 347 -1.82 -18.48 20.46
C GLY A 347 -2.25 -17.09 20.95
N ASN A 348 -1.91 -16.04 20.22
CA ASN A 348 -2.19 -14.68 20.67
C ASN A 348 -3.69 -14.36 20.65
N VAL A 349 -4.43 -14.84 19.64
CA VAL A 349 -5.89 -14.64 19.56
C VAL A 349 -6.59 -15.43 20.65
N GLY A 350 -6.14 -16.67 20.92
CA GLY A 350 -6.71 -17.49 21.99
C GLY A 350 -6.51 -16.90 23.39
N LEU A 351 -5.41 -16.15 23.63
CA LEU A 351 -5.23 -15.37 24.86
C LEU A 351 -6.31 -14.29 25.02
N VAL A 352 -6.49 -13.46 24.00
CA VAL A 352 -7.50 -12.39 24.00
C VAL A 352 -8.92 -12.97 24.08
N ALA A 353 -9.20 -14.06 23.38
CA ALA A 353 -10.51 -14.71 23.39
C ALA A 353 -10.89 -15.18 24.81
N ARG A 354 -9.93 -15.71 25.59
CA ARG A 354 -10.17 -16.05 27.00
C ARG A 354 -10.39 -14.83 27.87
N GLN A 355 -9.68 -13.72 27.65
CA GLN A 355 -9.94 -12.48 28.38
C GLN A 355 -11.37 -11.96 28.11
N VAL A 356 -11.81 -11.98 26.85
CA VAL A 356 -13.19 -11.63 26.48
C VAL A 356 -14.19 -12.59 27.13
N GLN A 357 -13.89 -13.89 27.15
CA GLN A 357 -14.72 -14.87 27.85
C GLN A 357 -14.85 -14.56 29.33
N ASP A 358 -13.74 -14.28 30.01
CA ASP A 358 -13.70 -14.02 31.45
C ASP A 358 -14.52 -12.78 31.82
N GLU A 359 -14.49 -11.73 30.98
CA GLU A 359 -15.23 -10.48 31.21
C GLU A 359 -16.72 -10.59 30.85
N THR A 360 -17.08 -11.36 29.81
CA THR A 360 -18.46 -11.47 29.32
C THR A 360 -19.22 -12.68 29.88
N ASN A 361 -18.51 -13.64 30.48
CA ASN A 361 -19.03 -14.96 30.86
C ASN A 361 -19.71 -15.69 29.67
N GLY A 362 -19.24 -15.44 28.44
CA GLY A 362 -19.75 -16.06 27.22
C GLY A 362 -19.23 -17.48 26.99
N ASP A 363 -19.85 -18.19 26.05
CA ASP A 363 -19.38 -19.50 25.63
C ASP A 363 -18.18 -19.36 24.68
N LEU A 364 -17.09 -20.07 24.93
CA LEU A 364 -15.91 -20.02 24.07
C LEU A 364 -15.96 -21.11 22.99
N TYR A 365 -15.77 -20.71 21.73
CA TYR A 365 -15.79 -21.62 20.58
C TYR A 365 -14.58 -21.38 19.67
N ALA A 366 -13.79 -22.44 19.45
CA ALA A 366 -12.64 -22.40 18.55
C ALA A 366 -13.05 -22.79 17.13
N ILE A 367 -12.82 -21.90 16.16
CA ILE A 367 -12.99 -22.14 14.74
C ILE A 367 -11.78 -22.94 14.25
N VAL A 368 -12.01 -24.21 13.90
CA VAL A 368 -10.95 -25.16 13.52
C VAL A 368 -11.19 -25.65 12.09
N ALA A 369 -10.19 -25.49 11.22
CA ALA A 369 -10.20 -26.03 9.87
C ALA A 369 -9.98 -27.55 9.89
N LYS A 370 -10.74 -28.26 9.06
CA LYS A 370 -10.65 -29.73 8.92
C LYS A 370 -9.29 -30.21 8.44
N GLU A 371 -8.70 -29.46 7.51
CA GLU A 371 -7.30 -29.66 7.11
C GLU A 371 -6.41 -28.67 7.88
N PRO A 372 -5.56 -29.13 8.81
CA PRO A 372 -4.68 -28.26 9.58
C PRO A 372 -3.74 -27.45 8.70
N TYR A 373 -3.53 -26.18 9.05
CA TYR A 373 -2.53 -25.33 8.44
C TYR A 373 -1.11 -25.86 8.75
N PRO A 374 -0.15 -25.69 7.82
CA PRO A 374 1.25 -26.00 8.09
C PRO A 374 1.74 -25.23 9.33
N SER A 375 2.64 -25.84 10.11
CA SER A 375 3.31 -25.17 11.23
C SER A 375 4.50 -24.30 10.80
N ASP A 376 5.03 -24.55 9.60
CA ASP A 376 6.05 -23.70 8.97
C ASP A 376 5.42 -22.37 8.52
N TYR A 377 6.11 -21.26 8.81
CA TYR A 377 5.59 -19.91 8.55
C TYR A 377 5.35 -19.66 7.06
N ASP A 378 6.34 -19.96 6.22
CA ASP A 378 6.28 -19.71 4.79
C ASP A 378 5.21 -20.60 4.14
N ALA A 379 5.14 -21.88 4.50
CA ALA A 379 4.12 -22.80 3.98
C ALA A 379 2.70 -22.41 4.42
N CYS A 380 2.52 -21.96 5.66
CA CYS A 380 1.23 -21.44 6.14
C CYS A 380 0.84 -20.17 5.39
N LEU A 381 1.79 -19.24 5.23
CA LEU A 381 1.60 -18.01 4.48
C LEU A 381 1.19 -18.31 3.03
N GLU A 382 1.85 -19.27 2.38
CA GLU A 382 1.52 -19.72 1.02
C GLU A 382 0.09 -20.26 0.90
N ARG A 383 -0.34 -21.08 1.87
CA ARG A 383 -1.71 -21.58 1.91
C ARG A 383 -2.71 -20.44 2.11
N ALA A 384 -2.47 -19.55 3.07
CA ALA A 384 -3.36 -18.43 3.38
C ALA A 384 -3.53 -17.47 2.20
N ILE A 385 -2.45 -17.16 1.46
CA ILE A 385 -2.53 -16.37 0.21
C ILE A 385 -3.40 -17.10 -0.80
N ARG A 386 -3.09 -18.38 -1.06
CA ARG A 386 -3.78 -19.17 -2.09
C ARG A 386 -5.27 -19.25 -1.82
N GLU A 387 -5.66 -19.43 -0.55
CA GLU A 387 -7.07 -19.43 -0.14
C GLU A 387 -7.72 -18.05 -0.34
N SER A 388 -7.04 -16.97 0.06
CA SER A 388 -7.53 -15.59 -0.14
C SER A 388 -7.71 -15.25 -1.62
N ASP A 389 -6.69 -15.49 -2.45
CA ASP A 389 -6.68 -15.12 -3.87
C ASP A 389 -7.71 -15.94 -4.67
N ALA A 390 -7.91 -17.22 -4.30
CA ALA A 390 -8.93 -18.08 -4.91
C ALA A 390 -10.34 -17.88 -4.33
N GLY A 391 -10.49 -17.13 -3.23
CA GLY A 391 -11.74 -17.03 -2.50
C GLY A 391 -12.20 -18.37 -1.89
N THR A 392 -11.27 -19.30 -1.62
CA THR A 392 -11.57 -20.62 -1.07
C THR A 392 -12.19 -20.50 0.31
N ARG A 393 -13.21 -21.32 0.61
CA ARG A 393 -13.79 -21.47 1.95
C ARG A 393 -13.36 -22.83 2.53
N PRO A 394 -12.32 -22.88 3.40
CA PRO A 394 -11.88 -24.13 4.01
C PRO A 394 -13.01 -24.82 4.77
N GLU A 395 -13.11 -26.15 4.64
CA GLU A 395 -14.04 -26.94 5.45
C GLU A 395 -13.63 -26.87 6.93
N LEU A 396 -14.61 -26.73 7.83
CA LEU A 396 -14.39 -26.62 9.28
C LEU A 396 -14.75 -27.92 10.00
N THR A 397 -14.17 -28.14 11.18
CA THR A 397 -14.59 -29.20 12.11
C THR A 397 -15.56 -28.65 13.14
N GLY A 398 -16.51 -29.48 13.59
CA GLY A 398 -17.37 -29.13 14.73
C GLY A 398 -18.45 -28.11 14.38
N THR A 399 -19.28 -28.42 13.39
CA THR A 399 -20.41 -27.60 12.92
C THR A 399 -21.63 -27.63 13.86
N ASP A 400 -21.50 -28.23 15.03
CA ASP A 400 -22.63 -28.53 15.93
C ASP A 400 -23.01 -27.34 16.82
N ILE A 401 -22.35 -26.19 16.67
CA ILE A 401 -22.73 -24.98 17.40
C ILE A 401 -23.98 -24.34 16.79
N ASP A 402 -25.01 -24.18 17.62
CA ASP A 402 -26.22 -23.48 17.24
C ASP A 402 -26.04 -21.97 17.51
N VAL A 403 -25.48 -21.26 16.52
CA VAL A 403 -25.28 -19.81 16.58
C VAL A 403 -26.62 -19.07 16.74
N GLU A 404 -27.75 -19.69 16.38
CA GLU A 404 -29.07 -19.06 16.50
C GLU A 404 -29.44 -18.79 17.96
N GLU A 405 -28.90 -19.55 18.92
CA GLU A 405 -29.14 -19.36 20.36
C GLU A 405 -28.47 -18.12 20.98
N TYR A 406 -27.58 -17.44 20.24
CA TYR A 406 -26.78 -16.32 20.75
C TYR A 406 -27.23 -14.98 20.18
N ASP A 407 -27.27 -13.94 21.00
CA ASP A 407 -27.61 -12.57 20.58
C ASP A 407 -26.37 -11.78 20.15
N VAL A 408 -25.25 -12.05 20.82
CA VAL A 408 -23.96 -11.36 20.64
C VAL A 408 -22.87 -12.38 20.33
N VAL A 409 -22.11 -12.11 19.27
CA VAL A 409 -20.98 -12.94 18.84
C VAL A 409 -19.72 -12.10 18.78
N PHE A 410 -18.81 -12.29 19.73
CA PHE A 410 -17.44 -11.82 19.63
C PHE A 410 -16.69 -12.71 18.66
N LEU A 411 -16.01 -12.11 17.68
CA LEU A 411 -15.35 -12.82 16.60
C LEU A 411 -13.84 -12.51 16.56
N GLY A 412 -13.03 -13.44 17.04
CA GLY A 412 -11.59 -13.32 17.17
C GLY A 412 -10.82 -13.90 15.98
N PHE A 413 -9.81 -13.18 15.49
CA PHE A 413 -8.94 -13.70 14.43
C PHE A 413 -7.58 -13.01 14.36
N PRO A 414 -6.55 -13.64 13.76
CA PRO A 414 -5.32 -12.95 13.41
C PRO A 414 -5.52 -12.14 12.13
N ASN A 415 -4.79 -11.04 11.95
CA ASN A 415 -4.69 -10.40 10.64
C ASN A 415 -3.83 -11.27 9.71
N TRP A 416 -4.47 -11.92 8.74
CA TRP A 416 -3.82 -12.64 7.65
C TRP A 416 -4.08 -11.91 6.34
N TRP A 417 -3.03 -11.38 5.71
CA TRP A 417 -3.15 -10.67 4.43
C TRP A 417 -4.14 -9.50 4.44
N TYR A 418 -4.06 -8.66 5.47
CA TYR A 418 -4.92 -7.50 5.66
C TYR A 418 -6.40 -7.86 5.81
N SER A 419 -6.73 -9.12 6.11
CA SER A 419 -8.09 -9.61 6.31
C SER A 419 -8.14 -10.65 7.44
N CYS A 420 -9.33 -11.14 7.73
CA CYS A 420 -9.49 -12.34 8.54
C CYS A 420 -9.13 -13.59 7.69
N PRO A 421 -8.70 -14.69 8.33
CA PRO A 421 -8.48 -15.97 7.65
C PRO A 421 -9.75 -16.45 6.94
N MET A 422 -9.58 -17.17 5.83
CA MET A 422 -10.72 -17.68 5.05
C MET A 422 -11.57 -18.68 5.83
N ALA A 423 -10.99 -19.37 6.83
CA ALA A 423 -11.72 -20.20 7.77
C ALA A 423 -12.77 -19.41 8.58
N VAL A 424 -12.48 -18.15 8.93
CA VAL A 424 -13.44 -17.26 9.62
C VAL A 424 -14.61 -16.92 8.70
N LEU A 425 -14.33 -16.62 7.42
CA LEU A 425 -15.40 -16.40 6.45
C LEU A 425 -16.24 -17.67 6.21
N SER A 426 -15.62 -18.84 6.28
CA SER A 426 -16.33 -20.12 6.18
C SER A 426 -17.28 -20.33 7.35
N PHE A 427 -16.87 -19.94 8.57
CA PHE A 427 -17.74 -19.96 9.74
C PHE A 427 -18.92 -18.99 9.58
N LEU A 428 -18.66 -17.75 9.16
CA LEU A 428 -19.70 -16.75 8.97
C LEU A 428 -20.75 -17.17 7.92
N GLU A 429 -20.33 -17.82 6.84
CA GLU A 429 -21.22 -18.24 5.77
C GLU A 429 -21.97 -19.56 6.07
N GLN A 430 -21.56 -20.30 7.10
CA GLN A 430 -22.21 -21.55 7.52
C GLN A 430 -23.39 -21.34 8.47
N HIS A 431 -23.52 -20.14 9.06
CA HIS A 431 -24.54 -19.82 10.06
C HIS A 431 -25.31 -18.55 9.71
N ASP A 432 -26.54 -18.40 10.22
CA ASP A 432 -27.32 -17.17 10.06
C ASP A 432 -27.06 -16.20 11.22
N PHE A 433 -26.55 -15.01 10.89
CA PHE A 433 -26.28 -13.93 11.85
C PHE A 433 -27.32 -12.81 11.80
N SER A 434 -28.43 -13.00 11.08
CA SER A 434 -29.49 -12.01 10.94
C SER A 434 -30.04 -11.57 12.31
N GLY A 435 -30.00 -10.26 12.58
CA GLY A 435 -30.49 -9.70 13.83
C GLY A 435 -29.54 -9.85 15.03
N LYS A 436 -28.34 -10.43 14.84
CA LYS A 436 -27.32 -10.60 15.89
C LYS A 436 -26.29 -9.47 15.85
N SER A 437 -25.66 -9.21 16.99
CA SER A 437 -24.52 -8.31 17.08
C SER A 437 -23.22 -9.08 16.89
N VAL A 438 -22.44 -8.73 15.87
CA VAL A 438 -21.12 -9.33 15.62
C VAL A 438 -20.04 -8.33 15.98
N ILE A 439 -19.12 -8.71 16.85
CA ILE A 439 -18.13 -7.83 17.47
C ILE A 439 -16.72 -8.34 17.15
N PRO A 440 -16.06 -7.82 16.09
CA PRO A 440 -14.76 -8.34 15.67
C PRO A 440 -13.64 -7.90 16.62
N PHE A 441 -12.73 -8.82 16.94
CA PHE A 441 -11.44 -8.47 17.53
C PHE A 441 -10.29 -9.14 16.78
N CYS A 442 -9.21 -8.40 16.59
CA CYS A 442 -8.11 -8.80 15.74
C CYS A 442 -6.78 -8.67 16.49
N VAL A 443 -5.97 -9.74 16.48
CA VAL A 443 -4.56 -9.64 16.86
C VAL A 443 -3.70 -9.50 15.61
N HIS A 444 -2.80 -8.52 15.59
CA HIS A 444 -1.98 -8.23 14.42
C HIS A 444 -0.52 -7.95 14.76
N GLY A 445 0.41 -8.31 13.86
CA GLY A 445 1.78 -7.84 13.94
C GLY A 445 1.90 -6.39 13.49
N THR A 446 1.47 -6.10 12.26
CA THR A 446 1.33 -4.76 11.69
C THR A 446 0.12 -4.75 10.75
N GLY A 447 -0.67 -3.67 10.70
CA GLY A 447 -1.79 -3.54 9.75
C GLY A 447 -3.20 -3.49 10.32
N GLY A 448 -3.39 -3.62 11.64
CA GLY A 448 -4.70 -3.40 12.27
C GLY A 448 -5.77 -4.39 11.79
N LEU A 449 -7.02 -3.93 11.68
CA LEU A 449 -8.14 -4.72 11.15
C LEU A 449 -8.25 -4.70 9.62
N ALA A 450 -7.65 -3.71 8.94
CA ALA A 450 -7.64 -3.57 7.48
C ALA A 450 -8.99 -3.89 6.80
N ARG A 451 -9.05 -4.79 5.79
CA ARG A 451 -10.29 -5.16 5.09
C ARG A 451 -11.15 -6.18 5.83
N SER A 452 -10.74 -6.65 7.02
CA SER A 452 -11.44 -7.72 7.74
C SER A 452 -12.88 -7.34 8.10
N VAL A 453 -13.10 -6.12 8.59
CA VAL A 453 -14.45 -5.67 8.98
C VAL A 453 -15.39 -5.64 7.77
N GLN A 454 -14.90 -5.21 6.60
CA GLN A 454 -15.69 -5.23 5.37
C GLN A 454 -16.01 -6.67 4.97
N ALA A 455 -15.02 -7.56 4.95
CA ALA A 455 -15.22 -8.96 4.59
C ALA A 455 -16.22 -9.66 5.53
N ILE A 456 -16.18 -9.34 6.83
CA ILE A 456 -17.13 -9.86 7.83
C ILE A 456 -18.55 -9.33 7.56
N ARG A 457 -18.71 -8.04 7.27
CA ARG A 457 -20.02 -7.46 6.91
C ARG A 457 -20.61 -8.10 5.65
N GLU A 458 -19.76 -8.44 4.68
CA GLU A 458 -20.17 -9.12 3.44
C GLU A 458 -20.55 -10.59 3.68
N ALA A 459 -19.82 -11.28 4.57
CA ALA A 459 -20.04 -12.70 4.87
C ALA A 459 -21.17 -12.96 5.89
N ALA A 460 -21.52 -11.97 6.72
CA ALA A 460 -22.60 -12.06 7.71
C ALA A 460 -23.73 -11.05 7.39
N PRO A 461 -24.48 -11.23 6.30
CA PRO A 461 -25.56 -10.33 5.94
C PRO A 461 -26.64 -10.32 7.02
N GLY A 462 -27.15 -9.13 7.35
CA GLY A 462 -28.20 -8.98 8.36
C GLY A 462 -27.70 -8.88 9.81
N ALA A 463 -26.41 -9.10 10.05
CA ALA A 463 -25.78 -8.86 11.35
C ALA A 463 -25.49 -7.37 11.58
N GLN A 464 -25.62 -6.93 12.83
CA GLN A 464 -25.11 -5.63 13.27
C GLN A 464 -23.64 -5.78 13.65
N VAL A 465 -22.73 -5.42 12.74
CA VAL A 465 -21.29 -5.42 13.05
C VAL A 465 -20.92 -4.16 13.83
N LEU A 466 -20.54 -4.31 15.10
CA LEU A 466 -20.18 -3.25 16.05
C LEU A 466 -18.69 -2.86 15.97
N ASP A 467 -18.28 -1.93 16.84
CA ASP A 467 -16.93 -1.36 16.85
C ASP A 467 -15.88 -2.42 17.22
N PRO A 468 -14.88 -2.66 16.33
CA PRO A 468 -13.93 -3.73 16.53
C PRO A 468 -12.75 -3.33 17.42
N LEU A 469 -12.09 -4.32 18.03
CA LEU A 469 -10.84 -4.13 18.77
C LEU A 469 -9.63 -4.63 17.97
N GLY A 470 -8.57 -3.82 17.89
CA GLY A 470 -7.29 -4.20 17.32
C GLY A 470 -6.21 -4.25 18.40
N ILE A 471 -5.58 -5.41 18.59
CA ILE A 471 -4.50 -5.62 19.56
C ILE A 471 -3.19 -5.94 18.83
N SER A 472 -2.12 -5.23 19.16
CA SER A 472 -0.78 -5.57 18.69
C SER A 472 -0.31 -6.87 19.33
N ARG A 473 0.39 -7.72 18.56
CA ARG A 473 1.03 -8.94 19.08
C ARG A 473 1.90 -8.69 20.33
N GLU A 474 2.51 -7.51 20.42
CA GLU A 474 3.43 -7.13 21.50
C GLU A 474 2.70 -6.89 22.83
N THR A 475 1.41 -6.56 22.76
CA THR A 475 0.58 -6.23 23.92
C THR A 475 -0.51 -7.27 24.18
N ALA A 476 -0.56 -8.35 23.39
CA ALA A 476 -1.61 -9.38 23.52
C ALA A 476 -1.56 -10.13 24.87
N SER A 477 -0.39 -10.24 25.49
CA SER A 477 -0.25 -10.83 26.83
C SER A 477 -0.63 -9.86 27.97
N SER A 478 -0.86 -8.59 27.66
CA SER A 478 -1.17 -7.52 28.62
C SER A 478 -2.33 -6.65 28.14
N SER A 479 -3.32 -7.26 27.47
CA SER A 479 -4.44 -6.57 26.84
C SER A 479 -5.69 -6.44 27.72
N GLU A 480 -5.67 -6.93 28.95
CA GLU A 480 -6.82 -6.96 29.88
C GLU A 480 -7.51 -5.59 29.98
N GLU A 481 -6.78 -4.53 30.36
CA GLU A 481 -7.36 -3.18 30.48
C GLU A 481 -7.97 -2.66 29.16
N ALA A 482 -7.39 -3.03 28.02
CA ALA A 482 -7.90 -2.64 26.71
C ALA A 482 -9.17 -3.41 26.34
N VAL A 483 -9.26 -4.70 26.72
CA VAL A 483 -10.43 -5.55 26.53
C VAL A 483 -11.58 -5.07 27.43
N ASP A 484 -11.32 -4.80 28.71
CA ASP A 484 -12.32 -4.35 29.67
C ASP A 484 -12.92 -3.00 29.25
N SER A 485 -12.06 -2.03 28.91
CA SER A 485 -12.48 -0.70 28.45
C SER A 485 -13.29 -0.78 27.15
N TRP A 486 -12.92 -1.70 26.26
CA TRP A 486 -13.63 -1.91 25.00
C TRP A 486 -15.02 -2.53 25.25
N ILE A 487 -15.10 -3.60 26.03
CA ILE A 487 -16.37 -4.27 26.38
C ILE A 487 -17.34 -3.29 27.06
N ALA A 488 -16.84 -2.49 28.00
CA ALA A 488 -17.63 -1.47 28.68
C ALA A 488 -18.20 -0.39 27.73
N SER A 489 -17.60 -0.20 26.55
CA SER A 489 -18.07 0.79 25.57
C SER A 489 -19.11 0.25 24.58
N LEU A 490 -19.33 -1.08 24.53
CA LEU A 490 -20.16 -1.73 23.52
C LEU A 490 -21.67 -1.76 23.84
N ASP A 491 -22.11 -1.26 25.01
CA ASP A 491 -23.52 -1.19 25.46
C ASP A 491 -24.31 -2.49 25.22
N ILE A 492 -23.68 -3.64 25.49
CA ILE A 492 -24.23 -4.99 25.29
C ILE A 492 -25.00 -5.52 26.52
N SER A 493 -25.50 -4.62 27.38
CA SER A 493 -26.15 -4.91 28.68
C SER A 493 -27.66 -5.04 28.62
#